data_AF-A0A925JK43-F1
#
_entry.id   AF-A0A925JK43-F1
#
_cell.length_a   1.000
_cell.length_b   1.000
_cell.length_c   1.000
_cell.angle_alpha   90.00
_cell.angle_beta   90.00
_cell.angle_gamma   90.00
#
_symmetry.space_group_name_H-M   'P 1'
#
loop_
_entity.id
_entity.type
_entity.pdbx_description
1 polymer ?
#
loop_
_entity_poly.entity_id
_entity_poly.type
_entity_poly.pdbx_seq_one_letter_code
_entity_poly.pdbx_strand_id
1 'polypeptide(L)' 'MKNVTITVDDAALEWVRIEAAKRNTSVSRLVGEMLVDKMQHDDAYARAQRDWVADTSSFSSGGKAYPQREPFNG' A
#
# COMPACT_ATOMS: atom_id res chain seq x y z
N MET A 1 -11.61 4.44 23.13
CA MET A 1 -11.21 3.37 22.19
C MET A 1 -12.43 2.52 21.88
N LYS A 2 -12.56 2.00 20.66
CA LYS A 2 -13.61 1.03 20.28
C LYS A 2 -13.00 -0.38 20.32
N ASN A 3 -13.74 -1.36 20.81
CA ASN A 3 -13.29 -2.75 20.85
C ASN A 3 -13.67 -3.47 19.55
N VAL A 4 -12.76 -4.27 19.01
CA VAL A 4 -12.98 -5.10 17.82
C VAL A 4 -12.60 -6.53 18.17
N THR A 5 -13.47 -7.48 17.82
CA THR A 5 -13.18 -8.91 17.93
C THR A 5 -12.78 -9.41 16.55
N ILE A 6 -11.65 -10.12 16.47
CA ILE A 6 -11.11 -10.67 15.22
C ILE A 6 -10.90 -12.17 15.38
N THR A 7 -11.04 -12.92 14.29
CA THR A 7 -10.65 -14.33 14.22
C THR A 7 -9.31 -14.42 13.52
N VAL A 8 -8.38 -15.17 14.10
CA VAL A 8 -7.05 -15.43 13.56
C VAL A 8 -6.74 -16.90 13.77
N ASP A 9 -5.85 -17.45 12.95
CA ASP A 9 -5.32 -18.79 13.21
C ASP A 9 -4.37 -18.79 14.42
N ASP A 10 -4.22 -19.95 15.05
CA ASP A 10 -3.42 -20.10 16.27
C ASP A 10 -1.94 -19.75 16.05
N ALA A 11 -1.39 -20.07 14.88
CA ALA A 11 0.01 -19.81 14.55
C ALA A 11 0.27 -18.30 14.40
N ALA A 12 -0.62 -17.58 13.73
CA ALA A 12 -0.56 -16.12 13.62
C ALA A 12 -0.72 -15.45 14.99
N LEU A 13 -1.58 -15.98 15.87
CA LEU A 13 -1.74 -15.46 17.23
C LEU A 13 -0.48 -15.64 18.08
N GLU A 14 0.18 -16.79 17.99
CA GLU A 14 1.44 -17.03 18.69
C GLU A 14 2.53 -16.10 18.18
N TRP A 15 2.69 -16.02 16.85
CA TRP A 15 3.67 -15.16 16.23
C TRP A 15 3.49 -13.69 16.64
N VAL A 16 2.26 -13.16 16.57
CA VAL A 16 2.02 -11.73 16.87
C VAL A 16 2.26 -11.40 18.35
N ARG A 17 2.03 -12.35 19.26
CA ARG A 17 2.35 -12.17 20.69
C ARG A 17 3.84 -12.04 20.91
N ILE A 18 4.63 -12.92 20.28
CA ILE A 18 6.09 -12.88 20.35
C ILE A 18 6.60 -11.56 19.74
N GLU A 19 6.06 -11.17 18.59
CA GLU A 19 6.46 -9.94 17.91
C GLU A 19 6.11 -8.67 18.71
N ALA A 20 4.93 -8.65 19.33
CA ALA A 20 4.51 -7.58 20.24
C ALA A 20 5.49 -7.44 21.42
N ALA A 21 5.85 -8.58 22.04
CA ALA A 21 6.80 -8.59 23.15
C ALA A 21 8.19 -8.09 22.73
N LYS A 22 8.70 -8.55 21.57
CA LYS A 22 9.99 -8.09 21.01
C LYS A 22 10.03 -6.58 20.80
N ARG A 23 8.91 -5.98 20.38
CA ARG A 23 8.77 -4.54 20.13
C ARG A 23 8.31 -3.74 21.34
N ASN A 24 8.21 -4.35 22.52
CA ASN A 24 7.68 -3.72 23.75
C ASN A 24 6.31 -3.03 23.53
N THR A 25 5.44 -3.67 22.75
CA THR A 25 4.12 -3.16 22.38
C THR A 25 3.03 -4.21 22.63
N SER A 26 1.77 -3.86 22.38
CA SER A 26 0.64 -4.78 22.47
C SER A 26 0.21 -5.28 21.10
N VAL A 27 -0.39 -6.48 21.08
CA VAL A 27 -1.01 -7.05 19.86
C VAL A 27 -2.04 -6.09 19.28
N SER A 28 -2.89 -5.50 20.13
CA SER A 28 -3.92 -4.55 19.71
C SER A 28 -3.31 -3.32 19.02
N ARG A 29 -2.16 -2.85 19.50
CA ARG A 29 -1.44 -1.72 18.90
C ARG A 29 -0.83 -2.10 17.55
N LEU A 30 -0.19 -3.27 17.44
CA LEU A 30 0.34 -3.77 16.16
C LEU A 30 -0.75 -3.93 15.10
N VAL A 31 -1.88 -4.53 15.46
CA VAL A 31 -3.01 -4.70 14.54
C VAL A 31 -3.59 -3.34 14.13
N GLY A 32 -3.67 -2.39 15.07
CA GLY A 32 -4.10 -1.02 14.78
C GLY A 32 -3.18 -0.31 13.78
N GLU A 33 -1.87 -0.39 13.99
CA GLU A 33 -0.86 0.20 13.08
C GLU A 33 -0.93 -0.44 11.69
N MET A 34 -1.00 -1.78 11.60
CA MET A 34 -1.17 -2.50 10.34
C MET A 34 -2.44 -2.08 9.57
N LEU A 35 -3.55 -1.88 10.27
CA LEU A 35 -4.80 -1.42 9.66
C LEU A 35 -4.69 0.01 9.12
N VAL A 36 -4.03 0.90 9.87
CA VAL A 36 -3.78 2.29 9.41
C VAL A 36 -2.93 2.29 8.15
N ASP A 37 -1.84 1.51 8.12
CA ASP A 37 -0.96 1.41 6.95
C ASP A 37 -1.72 0.89 5.73
N LYS A 38 -2.57 -0.13 5.92
CA LYS A 38 -3.40 -0.66 4.83
C LYS A 38 -4.41 0.38 4.32
N MET A 39 -5.07 1.11 5.21
CA MET A 39 -6.01 2.17 4.82
C MET A 39 -5.32 3.27 4.02
N GLN A 40 -4.13 3.69 4.43
CA GLN A 40 -3.36 4.71 3.71
C GLN A 40 -2.93 4.21 2.32
N HIS A 41 -2.51 2.96 2.22
CA HIS A 41 -2.12 2.37 0.93
C HIS A 41 -3.31 2.25 -0.04
N ASP A 42 -4.46 1.77 0.46
CA ASP A 42 -5.69 1.64 -0.33
C ASP A 42 -6.21 3.02 -0.79
N ASP A 43 -6.14 4.05 0.08
CA ASP A 43 -6.50 5.43 -0.31
C ASP A 43 -5.54 6.04 -1.33
N ALA A 44 -4.22 5.82 -1.17
CA ALA A 44 -3.22 6.32 -2.12
C ALA A 44 -3.43 5.76 -3.52
N TYR A 45 -3.72 4.45 -3.63
CA TYR A 45 -4.06 3.83 -4.93
C TYR A 45 -5.35 4.43 -5.51
N ALA A 46 -6.41 4.51 -4.71
CA ALA A 46 -7.69 5.05 -5.16
C ALA A 46 -7.56 6.52 -5.58
N ARG A 47 -6.72 7.30 -4.91
CA ARG A 47 -6.40 8.69 -5.27
C ARG A 47 -5.64 8.75 -6.59
N ALA A 48 -4.57 7.98 -6.75
CA ALA A 48 -3.81 7.93 -8.00
C ALA A 48 -4.68 7.49 -9.19
N GLN A 49 -5.60 6.55 -8.97
CA GLN A 49 -6.57 6.13 -9.98
C GLN A 49 -7.51 7.26 -10.38
N ARG A 50 -8.08 7.99 -9.39
CA ARG A 50 -8.95 9.15 -9.66
C ARG A 50 -8.20 10.23 -10.43
N ASP A 51 -6.98 10.54 -10.01
CA ASP A 51 -6.13 11.54 -10.67
C ASP A 51 -5.83 11.13 -12.11
N TRP A 52 -5.53 9.85 -12.36
CA TRP A 52 -5.30 9.32 -13.71
C TRP A 52 -6.55 9.34 -14.59
N VAL A 53 -7.72 8.98 -14.06
CA VAL A 53 -8.99 9.04 -14.82
C VAL A 53 -9.39 10.49 -15.12
N ALA A 54 -9.12 11.40 -14.20
CA ALA A 54 -9.39 12.83 -14.39
C ALA A 54 -8.37 13.51 -15.32
N ASP A 55 -7.21 12.86 -15.56
CA ASP A 55 -6.20 13.38 -16.46
C ASP A 55 -6.69 13.33 -17.91
N THR A 56 -6.98 14.51 -18.46
CA THR A 56 -7.39 14.69 -19.86
C THR A 56 -6.20 14.92 -20.79
N SER A 57 -4.97 14.75 -20.30
CA SER A 57 -3.76 14.91 -21.11
C SER A 57 -3.77 13.98 -22.32
N SER A 58 -3.67 14.56 -23.52
CA SER A 58 -3.50 13.78 -24.74
C SER A 58 -2.01 13.58 -25.02
N PHE A 59 -1.54 12.32 -24.97
CA PHE A 59 -0.18 11.98 -25.39
C PHE A 59 -0.12 11.77 -26.90
N SER A 60 -0.07 12.86 -27.65
CA SER A 60 0.06 12.86 -29.11
C SER A 60 1.39 13.47 -29.53
N SER A 61 2.12 12.82 -30.42
CA SER A 61 3.33 13.40 -31.01
C SER A 61 3.04 14.50 -32.04
N GLY A 62 1.75 14.80 -32.30
CA GLY A 62 1.34 15.76 -33.31
C GLY A 62 1.84 15.40 -34.72
N GLY A 63 2.08 14.11 -34.97
CA GLY A 63 2.66 13.60 -36.22
C GLY A 63 4.20 13.53 -36.26
N LYS A 64 4.89 13.92 -35.18
CA LYS A 64 6.36 13.76 -35.08
C LYS A 64 6.72 12.32 -34.71
N ALA A 65 7.89 11.86 -35.15
CA ALA A 65 8.42 10.57 -34.72
C ALA A 65 8.71 10.62 -33.21
N TYR A 66 8.28 9.58 -32.48
CA TYR A 66 8.60 9.44 -31.06
C TYR A 66 10.11 9.24 -30.88
N PRO A 67 10.68 9.66 -29.74
CA PRO A 67 12.08 9.39 -29.41
C PRO A 67 12.36 7.88 -29.51
N GLN A 68 13.46 7.52 -30.16
CA GLN A 68 13.95 6.15 -30.14
C GLN A 68 14.43 5.84 -28.72
N ARG A 69 14.08 4.66 -28.18
CA ARG A 69 14.71 4.19 -26.94
C ARG A 69 16.22 4.18 -27.15
N GLU A 70 16.96 4.71 -26.18
CA GLU A 70 18.42 4.63 -26.22
C GLU A 70 18.83 3.15 -26.32
N PRO A 71 19.78 2.82 -27.22
CA PRO A 71 20.29 1.47 -27.29
C PRO A 71 20.96 1.13 -25.96
N PHE A 72 20.63 -0.06 -25.44
CA PHE A 72 21.32 -0.61 -24.27
C PHE A 72 22.78 -0.85 -24.65
N ASN A 73 23.68 0.04 -24.21
CA ASN A 73 25.12 -0.18 -24.28
C ASN A 73 25.50 -1.09 -23.11
N GLY A 74 25.60 -2.39 -23.40
CA GLY A 74 26.24 -3.38 -22.54
C GLY A 74 27.75 -3.39 -22.69
#